data_AF-A0AAU7NZW6-F1
#
_entry.id   AF-A0AAU7NZW6-F1
#
_cell.length_a   1.000
_cell.length_b   1.000
_cell.length_c   1.000
_cell.angle_alpha   90.00
_cell.angle_beta   90.00
_cell.angle_gamma   90.00
#
_symmetry.space_group_name_H-M   'P 1'
#
loop_
_entity.id
_entity.type
_entity.pdbx_description
1 polymer ?
#
loop_
_entity_poly.entity_id
_entity_poly.type
_entity_poly.pdbx_seq_one_letter_code
_entity_poly.pdbx_strand_id
1 'polypeptide(L)'
;MLTNLLNVYFLRIVGLISTNGNNRSKIFSKNVGDANANLGLIFRKQMNMVLYIINTPVLTEYGLWEFSGPLTINDARSILETGFVSAIGHAASANVLSQILNVPIPANRIHIKMQPGDQALILRLPQRLPEGKVLDETELKTLNFELGLLKRLK
;
A
#
# COMPACT_ATOMS: atom_id res chain seq x y z
N MET A 1 -1.80 5.77 22.29
CA MET A 1 -1.01 5.02 23.29
C MET A 1 -0.03 4.04 22.65
N LEU A 2 -0.39 3.26 21.61
CA LEU A 2 0.53 2.34 20.92
C LEU A 2 1.73 3.02 20.21
N THR A 3 1.58 4.24 19.69
CA THR A 3 2.65 5.00 19.04
C THR A 3 3.81 5.35 19.98
N ASN A 4 3.56 5.47 21.29
CA ASN A 4 4.62 5.74 22.27
C ASN A 4 5.44 4.49 22.61
N LEU A 5 4.83 3.29 22.64
CA LEU A 5 5.57 2.06 22.93
C LEU A 5 6.57 1.73 21.81
N LEU A 6 6.13 1.81 20.55
CA LEU A 6 6.97 1.51 19.38
C LEU A 6 8.17 2.47 19.28
N ASN A 7 7.96 3.75 19.60
CA ASN A 7 9.03 4.75 19.59
C ASN A 7 10.08 4.49 20.70
N VAL A 8 9.64 4.00 21.85
CA VAL A 8 10.53 3.60 22.96
C VAL A 8 11.36 2.35 22.62
N TYR A 9 10.78 1.36 21.92
CA TYR A 9 11.54 0.19 21.46
C TYR A 9 12.56 0.54 20.37
N PHE A 10 12.21 1.44 19.45
CA PHE A 10 13.14 1.93 18.42
C PHE A 10 14.36 2.63 19.02
N LEU A 11 14.13 3.54 19.99
CA LEU A 11 15.21 4.24 20.69
C LEU A 11 16.12 3.28 21.49
N ARG A 12 15.57 2.20 22.07
CA ARG A 12 16.36 1.19 22.79
C ARG A 12 17.26 0.36 21.88
N ILE A 13 16.77 -0.05 20.70
CA ILE A 13 17.57 -0.84 19.74
C ILE A 13 18.72 0.01 19.19
N VAL A 14 18.46 1.28 18.87
CA VAL A 14 19.49 2.20 18.35
C VAL A 14 20.53 2.56 19.42
N GLY A 15 20.12 2.69 20.70
CA GLY A 15 21.03 2.98 21.81
C GLY A 15 22.06 1.86 22.10
N LEU A 16 21.69 0.60 21.86
CA LEU A 16 22.59 -0.56 22.06
C LEU A 16 23.79 -0.57 21.10
N ILE A 17 23.68 0.03 19.92
CA ILE A 17 24.73 0.04 18.88
C ILE A 17 25.83 1.09 19.19
N SER A 18 25.52 2.10 20.02
CA SER A 18 26.40 3.26 20.27
C SER A 18 27.45 3.05 21.37
N THR A 19 27.37 1.97 22.15
CA THR A 19 28.13 1.86 23.42
C THR A 19 29.50 1.17 23.33
N ASN A 20 29.99 0.83 22.14
CA ASN A 20 31.27 0.13 22.01
C ASN A 20 32.34 0.97 21.28
N GLY A 21 33.27 1.56 22.04
CA GLY A 21 34.63 1.88 21.56
C GLY A 21 35.02 3.37 21.46
N ASN A 22 36.10 3.69 22.18
CA ASN A 22 36.67 5.00 22.48
C ASN A 22 37.22 5.80 21.26
N ASN A 23 37.11 7.14 21.32
CA ASN A 23 37.81 8.18 20.52
C ASN A 23 37.66 8.31 18.98
N ARG A 24 36.73 7.62 18.31
CA ARG A 24 36.24 8.01 16.96
C ARG A 24 34.98 8.92 16.98
N SER A 25 34.64 9.44 18.15
CA SER A 25 33.27 9.83 18.54
C SER A 25 32.65 10.98 17.74
N LYS A 26 33.38 12.01 17.29
CA LYS A 26 32.76 13.19 16.64
C LYS A 26 32.35 12.98 15.17
N ILE A 27 33.12 12.22 14.40
CA ILE A 27 32.79 11.91 12.99
C ILE A 27 31.81 10.74 12.95
N PHE A 28 31.97 9.74 13.84
CA PHE A 28 31.01 8.66 13.99
C PHE A 28 29.66 9.14 14.52
N SER A 29 29.60 10.08 15.48
CA SER A 29 28.31 10.58 15.99
C SER A 29 27.51 11.35 14.95
N LYS A 30 28.18 12.07 14.04
CA LYS A 30 27.49 12.76 12.93
C LYS A 30 26.96 11.76 11.91
N ASN A 31 27.78 10.79 11.49
CA ASN A 31 27.36 9.73 10.55
C ASN A 31 26.26 8.82 11.13
N VAL A 32 26.33 8.51 12.43
CA VAL A 32 25.29 7.75 13.14
C VAL A 32 24.04 8.61 13.35
N GLY A 33 24.18 9.91 13.61
CA GLY A 33 23.06 10.86 13.67
C GLY A 33 22.31 10.98 12.34
N ASP A 34 23.05 11.13 11.24
CA ASP A 34 22.50 11.22 9.88
C ASP A 34 21.91 9.87 9.43
N ALA A 35 22.54 8.74 9.78
CA ALA A 35 22.01 7.41 9.50
C ALA A 35 20.75 7.12 10.33
N ASN A 36 20.69 7.53 11.60
CA ASN A 36 19.52 7.37 12.47
C ASN A 36 18.37 8.29 12.05
N ALA A 37 18.66 9.49 11.58
CA ALA A 37 17.67 10.40 11.02
C ALA A 37 17.11 9.86 9.69
N ASN A 38 17.96 9.32 8.82
CA ASN A 38 17.53 8.66 7.59
C ASN A 38 16.75 7.38 7.86
N LEU A 39 17.20 6.51 8.79
CA LEU A 39 16.43 5.35 9.22
C LEU A 39 15.09 5.80 9.80
N GLY A 40 15.08 6.79 10.70
CA GLY A 40 13.86 7.35 11.27
C GLY A 40 12.92 7.89 10.19
N LEU A 41 13.44 8.57 9.16
CA LEU A 41 12.66 9.07 8.03
C LEU A 41 12.14 7.94 7.13
N ILE A 42 12.94 6.91 6.87
CA ILE A 42 12.56 5.72 6.09
C ILE A 42 11.48 4.95 6.84
N PHE A 43 11.69 4.67 8.14
CA PHE A 43 10.72 4.01 9.01
C PHE A 43 9.43 4.83 9.12
N ARG A 44 9.51 6.16 9.26
CA ARG A 44 8.34 7.04 9.33
C ARG A 44 7.61 7.13 7.99
N LYS A 45 8.34 7.13 6.87
CA LYS A 45 7.77 7.07 5.52
C LYS A 45 7.05 5.74 5.30
N GLN A 46 7.66 4.63 5.72
CA GLN A 46 7.09 3.29 5.59
C GLN A 46 5.91 3.04 6.54
N MET A 47 5.88 3.70 7.72
CA MET A 47 4.74 3.68 8.64
C MET A 47 3.54 4.54 8.20
N ASN A 48 3.67 5.31 7.12
CA ASN A 48 2.62 6.20 6.61
C ASN A 48 2.13 5.83 5.21
N MET A 49 2.66 4.77 4.59
CA MET A 49 2.19 4.30 3.30
C MET A 49 0.86 3.57 3.47
N VAL A 50 -0.17 4.07 2.78
CA VAL A 50 -1.47 3.39 2.72
C VAL A 50 -1.58 2.65 1.39
N LEU A 51 -1.97 1.38 1.47
CA LEU A 51 -2.41 0.60 0.32
C LEU A 51 -3.92 0.74 0.16
N TYR A 52 -4.35 1.22 -1.00
CA TYR A 52 -5.75 1.25 -1.39
C TYR A 52 -6.08 0.13 -2.37
N ILE A 53 -7.36 -0.20 -2.47
CA ILE A 53 -7.89 -0.94 -3.61
C ILE A 53 -9.02 -0.14 -4.26
N ILE A 54 -8.92 0.07 -5.58
CA ILE A 54 -9.84 0.90 -6.36
C ILE A 54 -10.16 0.25 -7.73
N ASN A 55 -11.31 0.60 -8.29
CA ASN A 55 -11.84 -0.03 -9.51
C ASN A 55 -11.39 0.65 -10.83
N THR A 56 -10.66 1.76 -10.75
CA THR A 56 -10.14 2.50 -11.90
C THR A 56 -8.90 3.30 -11.47
N PRO A 57 -7.90 3.52 -12.36
CA PRO A 57 -6.69 4.27 -12.03
C PRO A 57 -6.96 5.79 -12.06
N VAL A 58 -7.82 6.26 -11.15
CA VAL A 58 -8.09 7.68 -10.99
C VAL A 58 -6.97 8.31 -10.18
N LEU A 59 -6.28 9.30 -10.79
CA LEU A 59 -5.30 10.11 -10.06
C LEU A 59 -6.07 11.05 -9.12
N THR A 60 -5.98 10.79 -7.82
CA THR A 60 -6.74 11.55 -6.82
C THR A 60 -6.08 12.86 -6.43
N GLU A 61 -4.85 13.10 -6.91
CA GLU A 61 -4.12 14.35 -6.73
C GLU A 61 -3.09 14.57 -7.84
N TYR A 62 -2.61 15.82 -7.95
CA TYR A 62 -1.47 16.16 -8.79
C TYR A 62 -0.16 15.60 -8.24
N GLY A 63 0.76 15.26 -9.14
CA GLY A 63 2.07 14.78 -8.75
C GLY A 63 2.71 13.88 -9.81
N LEU A 64 3.73 13.15 -9.37
CA LEU A 64 4.38 12.14 -10.18
C LEU A 64 3.85 10.75 -9.79
N TRP A 65 3.41 10.01 -10.79
CA TRP A 65 2.76 8.72 -10.61
C TRP A 65 3.47 7.65 -11.43
N GLU A 66 3.57 6.46 -10.86
CA GLU A 66 4.00 5.25 -11.57
C GLU A 66 2.82 4.29 -11.61
N PHE A 67 2.43 3.85 -12.81
CA PHE A 67 1.42 2.81 -12.99
C PHE A 67 2.05 1.63 -13.71
N SER A 68 2.10 0.48 -13.04
CA SER A 68 2.77 -0.73 -13.51
C SER A 68 1.82 -1.93 -13.52
N GLY A 69 1.98 -2.84 -14.48
CA GLY A 69 1.21 -4.06 -14.61
C GLY A 69 1.39 -4.71 -15.99
N PRO A 70 0.62 -5.75 -16.31
CA PRO A 70 -0.37 -6.40 -15.45
C PRO A 70 0.29 -7.20 -14.32
N LEU A 71 -0.33 -7.21 -13.14
CA LEU A 71 0.05 -8.06 -12.00
C LEU A 71 -0.60 -9.43 -12.13
N THR A 72 0.07 -10.45 -11.61
CA THR A 72 -0.56 -11.75 -11.38
C THR A 72 -1.48 -11.69 -10.16
N ILE A 73 -2.43 -12.64 -10.06
CA ILE A 73 -3.29 -12.79 -8.88
C ILE A 73 -2.45 -13.00 -7.61
N ASN A 74 -1.36 -13.78 -7.69
CA ASN A 74 -0.50 -14.06 -6.55
C ASN A 74 0.25 -12.81 -6.08
N ASP A 75 0.76 -11.98 -6.99
CA ASP A 75 1.41 -10.72 -6.64
C ASP A 75 0.41 -9.77 -5.98
N ALA A 76 -0.79 -9.65 -6.55
CA ALA A 76 -1.85 -8.82 -6.01
C ALA A 76 -2.27 -9.27 -4.60
N ARG A 77 -2.43 -10.57 -4.37
CA ARG A 77 -2.70 -11.12 -3.03
C ARG A 77 -1.58 -10.82 -2.04
N SER A 78 -0.33 -11.04 -2.43
CA SER A 78 0.84 -10.77 -1.58
C SER A 78 0.91 -9.30 -1.17
N ILE A 79 0.57 -8.38 -2.07
CA ILE A 79 0.49 -6.95 -1.77
C ILE A 79 -0.59 -6.66 -0.71
N LEU A 80 -1.76 -7.29 -0.82
CA LEU A 80 -2.88 -7.08 0.10
C LEU A 80 -2.65 -7.64 1.52
N GLU A 81 -1.70 -8.55 1.73
CA GLU A 81 -1.35 -9.09 3.07
C GLU A 81 -0.85 -8.01 4.04
N THR A 82 -0.35 -6.89 3.51
CA THR A 82 0.08 -5.73 4.31
C THR A 82 -1.08 -4.95 4.95
N GLY A 83 -2.33 -5.30 4.61
CA GLY A 83 -3.52 -4.55 4.96
C GLY A 83 -3.82 -3.46 3.93
N PHE A 84 -5.11 -3.15 3.74
CA PHE A 84 -5.53 -2.20 2.73
C PHE A 84 -6.81 -1.45 3.13
N VAL A 85 -7.05 -0.33 2.46
CA VAL A 85 -8.29 0.43 2.52
C VAL A 85 -9.05 0.24 1.20
N SER A 86 -10.23 -0.37 1.26
CA SER A 86 -11.12 -0.39 0.10
C SER A 86 -11.71 0.98 -0.14
N ALA A 87 -11.60 1.45 -1.39
CA ALA A 87 -12.28 2.63 -1.91
C ALA A 87 -13.08 2.29 -3.17
N ILE A 88 -13.60 1.06 -3.24
CA ILE A 88 -14.45 0.59 -4.33
C ILE A 88 -15.88 1.04 -4.09
N GLY A 89 -16.39 1.93 -4.95
CA GLY A 89 -17.75 2.46 -4.83
C GLY A 89 -18.87 1.54 -5.34
N HIS A 90 -18.55 0.47 -6.09
CA HIS A 90 -19.54 -0.46 -6.68
C HIS A 90 -19.44 -1.85 -6.04
N ALA A 91 -20.56 -2.35 -5.51
CA ALA A 91 -20.66 -3.69 -4.92
C ALA A 91 -20.29 -4.81 -5.89
N ALA A 92 -20.71 -4.72 -7.15
CA ALA A 92 -20.35 -5.71 -8.18
C ALA A 92 -18.83 -5.85 -8.35
N SER A 93 -18.10 -4.72 -8.45
CA SER A 93 -16.63 -4.74 -8.56
C SER A 93 -15.96 -5.30 -7.31
N ALA A 94 -16.46 -4.95 -6.12
CA ALA A 94 -15.93 -5.44 -4.85
C ALA A 94 -16.11 -6.96 -4.70
N ASN A 95 -17.28 -7.48 -5.09
CA ASN A 95 -17.58 -8.91 -5.09
C ASN A 95 -16.68 -9.67 -6.07
N VAL A 96 -16.57 -9.19 -7.31
CA VAL A 96 -15.73 -9.82 -8.34
C VAL A 96 -14.25 -9.86 -7.91
N LEU A 97 -13.72 -8.75 -7.39
CA LEU A 97 -12.36 -8.74 -6.84
C LEU A 97 -12.20 -9.71 -5.67
N SER A 98 -13.20 -9.78 -4.79
CA SER A 98 -13.16 -10.71 -3.66
C SER A 98 -13.08 -12.15 -4.11
N GLN A 99 -13.82 -12.51 -5.16
CA GLN A 99 -13.82 -13.84 -5.76
C GLN A 99 -12.51 -14.15 -6.48
N ILE A 100 -12.00 -13.24 -7.32
CA ILE A 100 -10.75 -13.42 -8.08
C ILE A 100 -9.54 -13.57 -7.15
N LEU A 101 -9.45 -12.71 -6.14
CA LEU A 101 -8.30 -12.69 -5.23
C LEU A 101 -8.47 -13.64 -4.05
N ASN A 102 -9.69 -14.14 -3.82
CA ASN A 102 -10.07 -14.90 -2.63
C ASN A 102 -9.69 -14.15 -1.33
N VAL A 103 -10.05 -12.86 -1.29
CA VAL A 103 -9.82 -11.93 -0.18
C VAL A 103 -11.11 -11.12 0.04
N PRO A 104 -11.63 -10.98 1.27
CA PRO A 104 -12.84 -10.19 1.50
C PRO A 104 -12.58 -8.70 1.27
N ILE A 105 -13.16 -8.14 0.21
CA ILE A 105 -13.01 -6.73 -0.17
C ILE A 105 -14.38 -6.05 -0.09
N PRO A 106 -14.63 -5.18 0.90
CA PRO A 106 -15.93 -4.53 1.03
C PRO A 106 -16.08 -3.44 -0.04
N ALA A 107 -17.32 -3.22 -0.49
CA ALA A 107 -17.65 -1.97 -1.16
C ALA A 107 -17.62 -0.84 -0.14
N ASN A 108 -16.88 0.22 -0.44
CA ASN A 108 -16.72 1.36 0.43
C ASN A 108 -16.56 2.64 -0.42
N ARG A 109 -17.65 3.39 -0.55
CA ARG A 109 -17.70 4.59 -1.37
C ARG A 109 -17.15 5.78 -0.59
N ILE A 110 -15.82 5.90 -0.59
CA ILE A 110 -15.10 7.01 0.02
C ILE A 110 -14.28 7.77 -1.00
N HIS A 111 -14.06 9.04 -0.75
CA HIS A 111 -13.09 9.83 -1.49
C HIS A 111 -11.73 9.68 -0.81
N ILE A 112 -10.70 9.27 -1.57
CA ILE A 112 -9.33 9.13 -1.07
C ILE A 112 -8.45 10.20 -1.69
N LYS A 113 -7.39 10.59 -0.96
CA LYS A 113 -6.31 11.43 -1.47
C LYS A 113 -4.99 10.76 -1.15
N MET A 114 -4.48 9.96 -2.08
CA MET A 114 -3.20 9.25 -1.92
C MET A 114 -2.09 10.26 -1.66
N GLN A 115 -1.28 10.07 -0.63
CA GLN A 115 -0.09 10.87 -0.31
C GLN A 115 1.16 10.29 -0.99
N PRO A 116 2.26 11.05 -1.14
CA PRO A 116 3.50 10.50 -1.69
C PRO A 116 3.99 9.30 -0.87
N GLY A 117 4.15 8.16 -1.54
CA GLY A 117 4.41 6.86 -0.93
C GLY A 117 3.20 5.92 -0.94
N ASP A 118 1.97 6.43 -1.01
CA ASP A 118 0.78 5.59 -1.07
C ASP A 118 0.72 4.78 -2.36
N GLN A 119 0.08 3.63 -2.25
CA GLN A 119 -0.10 2.69 -3.36
C GLN A 119 -1.56 2.34 -3.53
N ALA A 120 -1.96 1.95 -4.73
CA ALA A 120 -3.29 1.44 -4.99
C ALA A 120 -3.23 0.22 -5.92
N LEU A 121 -3.82 -0.89 -5.47
CA LEU A 121 -4.15 -2.01 -6.34
C LEU A 121 -5.37 -1.62 -7.18
N ILE A 122 -5.20 -1.64 -8.50
CA ILE A 122 -6.21 -1.25 -9.47
C ILE A 122 -6.79 -2.50 -10.12
N LEU A 123 -8.10 -2.66 -10.07
CA LEU A 123 -8.81 -3.54 -11.00
C LEU A 123 -9.15 -2.76 -12.27
N ARG A 124 -8.75 -3.25 -13.43
CA ARG A 124 -9.22 -2.73 -14.72
C ARG A 124 -10.15 -3.75 -15.33
N LEU A 125 -11.41 -3.36 -15.47
CA LEU A 125 -12.41 -4.09 -16.25
C LEU A 125 -12.62 -3.32 -17.56
N PRO A 126 -12.36 -3.94 -18.73
CA PRO A 126 -12.60 -3.31 -20.03
C PRO A 126 -14.08 -2.96 -20.27
N GLN A 127 -14.97 -3.67 -19.57
CA GLN A 127 -16.41 -3.51 -19.67
C GLN A 127 -17.02 -3.19 -18.31
N ARG A 128 -18.03 -2.30 -18.32
CA ARG A 128 -18.79 -1.96 -17.11
C ARG A 128 -19.69 -3.14 -16.73
N LEU A 129 -19.56 -3.60 -15.49
CA LEU A 129 -20.49 -4.60 -14.95
C LEU A 129 -21.85 -3.95 -14.66
N PRO A 130 -22.97 -4.66 -14.91
CA PRO A 130 -24.28 -4.23 -14.45
C PRO A 130 -24.31 -4.02 -12.93
N GLU A 131 -25.09 -3.05 -12.47
CA GLU A 131 -25.19 -2.76 -11.04
C GLU A 131 -25.79 -3.94 -10.28
N GLY A 132 -25.21 -4.27 -9.13
CA GLY A 132 -25.62 -5.40 -8.32
C GLY A 132 -25.31 -6.79 -8.91
N LYS A 133 -24.65 -6.87 -10.08
CA LYS A 133 -24.31 -8.17 -10.68
C LYS A 133 -23.32 -8.93 -9.79
N VAL A 134 -23.70 -10.15 -9.44
CA VAL A 134 -22.81 -11.18 -8.91
C VAL A 134 -22.48 -12.11 -10.08
N LEU A 135 -21.20 -12.29 -10.37
CA LEU A 135 -20.77 -13.19 -11.44
C LEU A 135 -20.76 -14.64 -10.92
N ASP A 136 -21.23 -15.56 -11.76
CA ASP A 136 -21.03 -16.99 -11.52
C ASP A 136 -19.61 -17.45 -11.89
N GLU A 137 -19.28 -18.71 -11.61
CA GLU A 137 -17.94 -19.24 -11.89
C GLU A 137 -17.55 -19.21 -13.37
N THR A 138 -18.51 -19.38 -14.28
CA THR A 138 -18.27 -19.40 -15.72
C THR A 138 -18.02 -17.98 -16.22
N GLU A 139 -18.83 -17.03 -15.76
CA GLU A 139 -18.65 -15.61 -16.03
C GLU A 139 -17.34 -15.08 -15.47
N LEU A 140 -16.93 -15.50 -14.26
CA LEU A 140 -15.62 -15.14 -13.69
C LEU A 140 -14.45 -15.70 -14.51
N LYS A 141 -14.53 -16.96 -14.95
CA LYS A 141 -13.48 -17.61 -15.75
C LYS A 141 -13.28 -16.95 -17.11
N THR A 142 -14.35 -16.37 -17.67
CA THR A 142 -14.35 -15.70 -18.96
C THR A 142 -14.21 -14.18 -18.85
N LEU A 143 -14.18 -13.64 -17.63
CA LEU A 143 -14.03 -12.22 -17.38
C LEU A 143 -12.64 -11.77 -17.80
N ASN A 144 -12.58 -10.89 -18.78
CA ASN A 144 -11.35 -10.18 -19.11
C ASN A 144 -11.12 -9.08 -18.06
N PHE A 145 -10.04 -9.16 -17.29
CA PHE A 145 -9.64 -8.15 -16.32
C PHE A 145 -8.12 -8.04 -16.26
N GLU A 146 -7.63 -6.89 -15.81
CA GLU A 146 -6.23 -6.69 -15.47
C GLU A 146 -6.11 -6.15 -14.05
N LEU A 147 -5.02 -6.51 -13.39
CA LEU A 147 -4.61 -5.93 -12.11
C LEU A 147 -3.39 -5.04 -12.34
N GLY A 148 -3.37 -3.85 -11.77
CA GLY A 148 -2.24 -2.94 -11.84
C GLY A 148 -1.90 -2.36 -10.48
N LEU A 149 -0.68 -1.88 -10.33
CA LEU A 149 -0.22 -1.17 -9.14
C LEU A 149 0.05 0.29 -9.51
N LEU A 150 -0.67 1.20 -8.86
CA LEU A 150 -0.44 2.63 -8.94
C LEU A 150 0.35 3.07 -7.71
N LYS A 151 1.40 3.87 -7.89
CA LYS A 151 2.17 4.46 -6.80
C LYS A 151 2.22 5.98 -6.97
N ARG A 152 1.98 6.72 -5.89
CA ARG A 152 2.24 8.16 -5.86
C ARG A 152 3.70 8.38 -5.44
N LEU A 153 4.52 8.92 -6.33
CA LEU A 153 5.95 9.12 -6.08
C LEU A 153 6.24 10.49 -5.45
N LYS A 154 5.51 11.53 -5.88
CA LYS A 154 5.66 12.93 -5.42
C LYS A 154 4.30 13.62 -5.31
#